data_AF-R7QGV5-F1
#
_entry.id   AF-R7QGV5-F1
#
_cell.length_a   1.000
_cell.length_b   1.000
_cell.length_c   1.000
_cell.angle_alpha   90.00
_cell.angle_beta   90.00
_cell.angle_gamma   90.00
#
_symmetry.space_group_name_H-M   'P 1'
#
loop_
_entity.id
_entity.type
_entity.pdbx_description
1 polymer ?
#
loop_
_entity_poly.entity_id
_entity_poly.type
_entity_poly.pdbx_seq_one_letter_code
_entity_poly.pdbx_strand_id
1 'polypeptide(L)'
;MFSNGNRAIGQEELRLLRLEANQPIFPEDFADTISGSMALREDEKNLMAAYLRRPKSKRVNYTLNRIDSPMYPALAKVAEQEWRRVTEDKDSTRPMKRPRSERSAEDVKEDLVRDADIEIIRSQRELRTCLGNAFLSCCPTLRRRGSGRPQKMVAQLPDSLSENTMVLNSKRFTRVVLYAPGKGSPMKNAIICEADPSDLIAMREKNGNAYTGFRESKAKRGDSAPARDVIGYVTIGGFSLTRGSGIGNGVVSVNSLRRLVGKGAVIPNGRRKGVETGGIIVLFRNVSSLHYRPALIRVVP
;
A
#
# COMPACT_ATOMS: atom_id res chain seq x y z
N MET A 1 -3.47 31.37 -30.37
CA MET A 1 -2.98 31.98 -29.12
C MET A 1 -4.15 32.09 -28.15
N PHE A 2 -4.00 31.67 -26.90
CA PHE A 2 -5.02 31.95 -25.87
C PHE A 2 -5.01 33.46 -25.61
N SER A 3 -6.14 34.14 -25.80
CA SER A 3 -6.25 35.59 -25.80
C SER A 3 -5.92 36.26 -24.45
N ASN A 4 -5.85 35.48 -23.37
CA ASN A 4 -5.76 36.00 -22.00
C ASN A 4 -4.46 35.61 -21.28
N GLY A 5 -3.46 35.08 -21.98
CA GLY A 5 -2.19 34.63 -21.35
C GLY A 5 -2.29 33.37 -20.47
N ASN A 6 -3.49 32.79 -20.34
CA ASN A 6 -3.73 31.55 -19.60
C ASN A 6 -3.10 30.36 -20.32
N ARG A 7 -2.50 29.45 -19.54
CA ARG A 7 -1.99 28.16 -20.03
C ARG A 7 -3.06 27.09 -19.88
N ALA A 8 -3.35 26.36 -20.95
CA ALA A 8 -4.18 25.16 -20.86
C ALA A 8 -3.43 24.07 -20.10
N ILE A 9 -4.17 23.29 -19.31
CA ILE A 9 -3.64 22.11 -18.60
C ILE A 9 -4.07 20.83 -19.34
N GLY A 10 -3.17 19.86 -19.45
CA GLY A 10 -3.47 18.54 -19.97
C GLY A 10 -3.92 17.58 -18.88
N GLN A 11 -4.11 16.31 -19.26
CA GLN A 11 -4.47 15.26 -18.32
C GLN A 11 -3.35 15.00 -17.29
N GLU A 12 -2.09 15.11 -17.69
CA GLU A 12 -0.96 14.86 -16.79
C GLU A 12 -0.84 15.93 -15.71
N GLU A 13 -1.00 17.22 -16.07
CA GLU A 13 -1.04 18.30 -15.10
C GLU A 13 -2.24 18.15 -14.16
N LEU A 14 -3.40 17.71 -14.66
CA LEU A 14 -4.56 17.41 -13.83
C LEU A 14 -4.27 16.27 -12.84
N ARG A 15 -3.52 15.24 -13.24
CA ARG A 15 -3.08 14.17 -12.34
C ARG A 15 -2.19 14.69 -11.23
N LEU A 16 -1.22 15.56 -11.56
CA LEU A 16 -0.34 16.18 -10.58
C LEU A 16 -1.12 17.05 -9.58
N LEU A 17 -2.08 17.86 -10.06
CA LEU A 17 -2.94 18.66 -9.20
C LEU A 17 -3.76 17.79 -8.23
N ARG A 18 -4.31 16.67 -8.72
CA ARG A 18 -5.05 15.72 -7.87
C ARG A 18 -4.14 15.00 -6.87
N LEU A 19 -2.92 14.65 -7.26
CA LEU A 19 -1.92 14.07 -6.35
C LEU A 19 -1.57 15.05 -5.22
N GLU A 20 -1.30 16.32 -5.55
CA GLU A 20 -1.04 17.39 -4.56
C GLU A 20 -2.23 17.57 -3.60
N ALA A 21 -3.44 17.55 -4.15
CA ALA A 21 -4.69 17.64 -3.38
C ALA A 21 -5.02 16.34 -2.62
N ASN A 22 -4.27 15.25 -2.79
CA ASN A 22 -4.58 13.93 -2.24
C ASN A 22 -6.00 13.48 -2.63
N GLN A 23 -6.38 13.69 -3.89
CA GLN A 23 -7.65 13.28 -4.47
C GLN A 23 -7.47 12.06 -5.36
N PRO A 24 -8.44 11.13 -5.38
CA PRO A 24 -8.36 9.96 -6.23
C PRO A 24 -8.67 10.34 -7.69
N ILE A 25 -8.14 9.57 -8.63
CA ILE A 25 -8.32 9.74 -10.06
C ILE A 25 -9.08 8.56 -10.63
N PHE A 26 -10.28 8.82 -11.14
CA PHE A 26 -10.99 7.83 -11.96
C PHE A 26 -10.44 7.84 -13.39
N PRO A 27 -10.20 6.68 -14.03
CA PRO A 27 -10.46 5.32 -13.53
C PRO A 27 -9.32 4.67 -12.71
N GLU A 28 -8.11 5.23 -12.74
CA GLU A 28 -6.87 4.59 -12.27
C GLU A 28 -6.86 4.16 -10.79
N ASP A 29 -7.45 4.95 -9.89
CA ASP A 29 -7.49 4.68 -8.44
C ASP A 29 -8.66 3.76 -8.02
N PHE A 30 -9.50 3.33 -8.96
CA PHE A 30 -10.76 2.62 -8.71
C PHE A 30 -10.68 1.18 -9.23
N ALA A 31 -9.70 0.42 -8.73
CA ALA A 31 -9.37 -0.94 -9.21
C ALA A 31 -10.50 -1.97 -9.06
N ASP A 32 -11.44 -1.74 -8.15
CA ASP A 32 -12.65 -2.53 -7.92
C ASP A 32 -13.76 -2.29 -8.97
N THR A 33 -13.62 -1.27 -9.82
CA THR A 33 -14.59 -0.97 -10.88
C THR A 33 -14.21 -1.62 -12.21
N ILE A 34 -15.20 -1.85 -13.07
CA ILE A 34 -14.98 -2.36 -14.44
C ILE A 34 -14.07 -1.41 -15.22
N SER A 35 -14.30 -0.09 -15.12
CA SER A 35 -13.47 0.90 -15.80
C SER A 35 -12.03 0.92 -15.26
N GLY A 36 -11.85 0.75 -13.95
CA GLY A 36 -10.52 0.67 -13.34
C GLY A 36 -9.76 -0.58 -13.79
N SER A 37 -10.40 -1.75 -13.81
CA SER A 37 -9.75 -2.98 -14.30
C SER A 37 -9.40 -2.91 -15.79
N MET A 38 -10.27 -2.32 -16.63
CA MET A 38 -9.95 -2.06 -18.04
C MET A 38 -8.75 -1.13 -18.21
N ALA A 39 -8.72 -0.02 -17.47
CA ALA A 39 -7.62 0.93 -17.50
C ALA A 39 -6.30 0.30 -17.04
N LEU A 40 -6.32 -0.49 -15.96
CA LEU A 40 -5.15 -1.22 -15.45
C LEU A 40 -4.61 -2.22 -16.48
N ARG A 41 -5.48 -2.94 -17.20
CA ARG A 41 -5.07 -3.87 -18.28
C ARG A 41 -4.45 -3.14 -19.46
N GLU A 42 -4.98 -1.98 -19.82
CA GLU A 42 -4.41 -1.15 -20.88
C GLU A 42 -3.03 -0.61 -20.47
N ASP A 43 -2.92 -0.07 -19.25
CA ASP A 43 -1.64 0.36 -18.67
C ASP A 43 -0.62 -0.77 -18.62
N GLU A 44 -1.03 -1.97 -18.21
CA GLU A 44 -0.17 -3.16 -18.19
C GLU A 44 0.38 -3.46 -19.58
N LYS A 45 -0.48 -3.50 -20.61
CA LYS A 45 -0.06 -3.75 -22.00
C LYS A 45 0.93 -2.69 -22.47
N ASN A 46 0.66 -1.42 -22.19
CA ASN A 46 1.50 -0.30 -22.58
C ASN A 46 2.88 -0.36 -21.90
N LEU A 47 2.90 -0.63 -20.60
CA LEU A 47 4.13 -0.76 -19.81
C LEU A 47 4.95 -1.99 -20.24
N MET A 48 4.28 -3.11 -20.53
CA MET A 48 4.93 -4.32 -21.02
C MET A 48 5.53 -4.11 -22.41
N ALA A 49 4.80 -3.48 -23.33
CA ALA A 49 5.32 -3.12 -24.65
C ALA A 49 6.55 -2.19 -24.54
N ALA A 50 6.48 -1.17 -23.68
CA ALA A 50 7.60 -0.28 -23.40
C ALA A 50 8.81 -1.01 -22.79
N TYR A 51 8.57 -2.01 -21.94
CA TYR A 51 9.60 -2.85 -21.34
C TYR A 51 10.30 -3.73 -22.37
N LEU A 52 9.53 -4.41 -23.23
CA LEU A 52 10.05 -5.32 -24.25
C LEU A 52 10.81 -4.58 -25.36
N ARG A 53 10.43 -3.34 -25.66
CA ARG A 53 11.16 -2.48 -26.61
C ARG A 53 12.58 -2.16 -26.16
N ARG A 54 12.85 -2.17 -24.85
CA ARG A 54 14.20 -1.90 -24.32
C ARG A 54 15.06 -3.15 -24.43
N PRO A 55 16.32 -3.04 -24.90
CA PRO A 55 17.22 -4.19 -24.98
C PRO A 55 17.51 -4.75 -23.58
N LYS A 56 17.85 -6.05 -23.52
CA LYS A 56 18.03 -6.79 -22.25
C LYS A 56 18.98 -6.12 -21.26
N SER A 57 20.06 -5.48 -21.74
CA SER A 57 21.05 -4.78 -20.91
C SER A 57 20.59 -3.42 -20.36
N LYS A 58 19.52 -2.84 -20.90
CA LYS A 58 18.98 -1.52 -20.50
C LYS A 58 17.64 -1.61 -19.77
N ARG A 59 16.98 -2.77 -19.79
CA ARG A 59 15.74 -3.00 -19.05
C ARG A 59 16.02 -3.50 -17.63
N VAL A 60 15.14 -3.16 -16.70
CA VAL A 60 15.22 -3.63 -15.31
C VAL A 60 15.00 -5.14 -15.26
N ASN A 61 15.77 -5.85 -14.45
CA ASN A 61 15.52 -7.26 -14.20
C ASN A 61 14.64 -7.41 -12.95
N TYR A 62 13.33 -7.52 -13.15
CA TYR A 62 12.36 -7.60 -12.06
C TYR A 62 12.47 -8.89 -11.24
N THR A 63 12.89 -9.99 -11.87
CA THR A 63 13.18 -11.26 -11.18
C THR A 63 14.31 -11.08 -10.17
N LEU A 64 15.40 -10.41 -10.54
CA LEU A 64 16.49 -10.10 -9.60
C LEU A 64 16.08 -9.10 -8.51
N ASN A 65 15.07 -8.28 -8.79
CA ASN A 65 14.50 -7.33 -7.84
C ASN A 65 13.42 -7.93 -6.93
N ARG A 66 13.06 -9.22 -7.08
CA ARG A 66 12.00 -9.86 -6.31
C ARG A 66 10.67 -9.09 -6.42
N ILE A 67 10.33 -8.71 -7.66
CA ILE A 67 9.08 -8.03 -8.01
C ILE A 67 8.27 -8.98 -8.89
N ASP A 68 7.13 -9.41 -8.36
CA ASP A 68 6.19 -10.31 -9.02
C ASP A 68 5.45 -9.66 -10.18
N SER A 69 4.83 -8.51 -9.90
CA SER A 69 3.94 -7.81 -10.84
C SER A 69 4.41 -6.36 -10.99
N PRO A 70 5.38 -6.08 -11.88
CA PRO A 70 5.95 -4.74 -12.02
C PRO A 70 5.05 -3.74 -12.77
N MET A 71 4.11 -4.25 -13.56
CA MET A 71 3.30 -3.44 -14.48
C MET A 71 1.92 -3.09 -13.94
N TYR A 72 1.45 -3.78 -12.91
CA TYR A 72 0.14 -3.55 -12.29
C TYR A 72 0.18 -3.88 -10.79
N PRO A 73 -0.73 -3.31 -9.97
CA PRO A 73 -0.82 -3.62 -8.55
C PRO A 73 -1.51 -4.97 -8.34
N ALA A 74 -0.77 -5.98 -7.88
CA ALA A 74 -1.31 -7.33 -7.65
C ALA A 74 -2.07 -7.45 -6.32
N LEU A 75 -3.17 -6.72 -6.19
CA LEU A 75 -4.01 -6.70 -4.97
C LEU A 75 -4.59 -8.07 -4.65
N ALA A 76 -4.91 -8.89 -5.65
CA ALA A 76 -5.40 -10.25 -5.46
C ALA A 76 -4.39 -11.12 -4.69
N LYS A 77 -3.08 -10.96 -4.95
CA LYS A 77 -2.02 -11.68 -4.21
C LYS A 77 -1.96 -11.25 -2.75
N VAL A 78 -2.13 -9.96 -2.48
CA VAL A 78 -2.18 -9.45 -1.09
C VAL A 78 -3.42 -9.99 -0.38
N ALA A 79 -4.57 -10.03 -1.06
CA ALA A 79 -5.79 -10.61 -0.51
C ALA A 79 -5.63 -12.11 -0.19
N GLU A 80 -5.03 -12.88 -1.10
CA GLU A 80 -4.71 -14.29 -0.90
C GLU A 80 -3.73 -14.50 0.27
N GLN A 81 -2.70 -13.66 0.38
CA GLN A 81 -1.76 -13.70 1.51
C GLN A 81 -2.46 -13.42 2.85
N GLU A 82 -3.33 -12.42 2.90
CA GLU A 82 -4.09 -12.10 4.11
C GLU A 82 -5.11 -13.19 4.45
N TRP A 83 -5.74 -13.81 3.44
CA TRP A 83 -6.59 -14.99 3.65
C TRP A 83 -5.80 -16.15 4.26
N ARG A 84 -4.66 -16.52 3.64
CA ARG A 84 -3.79 -17.62 4.11
C ARG A 84 -3.40 -17.45 5.57
N ARG A 85 -2.98 -16.24 5.96
CA ARG A 85 -2.60 -15.91 7.34
C ARG A 85 -3.73 -16.20 8.33
N VAL A 86 -4.95 -15.76 8.01
CA VAL A 86 -6.11 -15.96 8.88
C VAL A 86 -6.52 -17.44 8.97
N THR A 87 -6.26 -18.24 7.92
CA THR A 87 -6.57 -19.67 7.93
C THR A 87 -5.48 -20.55 8.55
N GLU A 88 -4.20 -20.24 8.36
CA GLU A 88 -3.07 -21.04 8.83
C GLU A 88 -2.90 -20.98 10.35
N ASP A 89 -3.28 -19.86 10.98
CA ASP A 89 -3.34 -19.75 12.45
C ASP A 89 -4.26 -20.83 13.08
N LYS A 90 -5.19 -21.42 12.30
CA LYS A 90 -6.10 -22.50 12.73
C LYS A 90 -5.46 -23.90 12.76
N ASP A 91 -4.45 -24.15 11.93
CA ASP A 91 -3.92 -25.51 11.71
C ASP A 91 -2.77 -25.88 12.66
N SER A 92 -2.26 -24.93 13.45
CA SER A 92 -1.25 -25.19 14.50
C SER A 92 -1.76 -26.06 15.67
N THR A 93 -3.06 -26.36 15.74
CA THR A 93 -3.68 -27.26 16.73
C THR A 93 -4.17 -28.60 16.17
N ARG A 94 -3.88 -28.94 14.90
CA ARG A 94 -4.25 -30.25 14.33
C ARG A 94 -3.05 -30.97 13.68
N PRO A 95 -2.82 -32.26 13.97
CA PRO A 95 -1.73 -33.00 13.34
C PRO A 95 -1.96 -33.11 11.82
N MET A 96 -0.93 -32.76 11.04
CA MET A 96 -0.92 -32.73 9.57
C MET A 96 -1.42 -34.05 8.95
N LYS A 97 -2.46 -33.97 8.13
CA LYS A 97 -2.67 -34.91 7.02
C LYS A 97 -2.22 -34.24 5.71
N ARG A 98 -1.24 -34.85 5.04
CA ARG A 98 -0.71 -34.39 3.74
C ARG A 98 -1.82 -34.46 2.68
N PRO A 99 -2.09 -33.39 1.90
CA PRO A 99 -2.89 -33.52 0.70
C PRO A 99 -2.02 -34.02 -0.46
N ARG A 100 -2.58 -35.00 -1.18
CA ARG A 100 -2.03 -35.66 -2.36
C ARG A 100 -2.20 -34.72 -3.56
N SER A 101 -1.11 -34.47 -4.28
CA SER A 101 -1.05 -33.65 -5.48
C SER A 101 -1.66 -34.37 -6.68
N GLU A 102 -2.58 -33.72 -7.39
CA GLU A 102 -2.86 -33.92 -8.81
C GLU A 102 -3.75 -32.75 -9.28
N ARG A 103 -3.22 -31.85 -10.13
CA ARG A 103 -4.02 -30.95 -10.97
C ARG A 103 -3.47 -30.99 -12.39
N SER A 104 -4.35 -31.38 -13.30
CA SER A 104 -4.15 -31.51 -14.74
C SER A 104 -4.06 -30.14 -15.43
N ALA A 105 -3.50 -30.13 -16.63
CA ALA A 105 -3.07 -28.95 -17.38
C ALA A 105 -4.15 -28.29 -18.28
N GLU A 106 -5.44 -28.31 -17.91
CA GLU A 106 -6.52 -27.91 -18.84
C GLU A 106 -7.28 -26.60 -18.49
N ASP A 107 -6.87 -25.85 -17.46
CA ASP A 107 -7.55 -24.62 -17.02
C ASP A 107 -7.00 -23.32 -17.66
N VAL A 108 -7.06 -23.20 -18.99
CA VAL A 108 -6.62 -21.98 -19.73
C VAL A 108 -7.78 -21.01 -20.01
N LYS A 109 -8.93 -21.14 -19.34
CA LYS A 109 -10.08 -20.20 -19.42
C LYS A 109 -10.32 -19.39 -18.13
N GLU A 110 -9.36 -19.35 -17.21
CA GLU A 110 -9.51 -18.78 -15.87
C GLU A 110 -9.09 -17.30 -15.69
N ASP A 111 -8.71 -16.59 -16.76
CA ASP A 111 -8.20 -15.20 -16.62
C ASP A 111 -9.29 -14.12 -16.49
N LEU A 112 -10.59 -14.50 -16.51
CA LEU A 112 -11.69 -13.60 -16.15
C LEU A 112 -12.01 -13.60 -14.65
N VAL A 113 -11.42 -14.52 -13.86
CA VAL A 113 -11.78 -14.78 -12.44
C VAL A 113 -10.67 -14.34 -11.46
N ARG A 114 -9.50 -13.88 -11.94
CA ARG A 114 -8.35 -13.59 -11.05
C ARG A 114 -8.42 -12.26 -10.27
N ASP A 115 -9.35 -11.37 -10.61
CA ASP A 115 -9.62 -10.12 -9.86
C ASP A 115 -10.92 -10.19 -9.01
N ALA A 116 -11.50 -11.39 -8.82
CA ALA A 116 -12.79 -11.56 -8.17
C ALA A 116 -12.80 -11.11 -6.68
N ASP A 117 -13.58 -10.06 -6.43
CA ASP A 117 -14.05 -9.51 -5.15
C ASP A 117 -13.06 -8.66 -4.34
N ILE A 118 -12.15 -7.91 -4.97
CA ILE A 118 -11.46 -6.84 -4.25
C ILE A 118 -12.46 -5.70 -4.00
N GLU A 119 -12.68 -5.38 -2.72
CA GLU A 119 -13.57 -4.28 -2.31
C GLU A 119 -12.74 -3.13 -1.75
N ILE A 120 -12.82 -1.95 -2.38
CA ILE A 120 -12.21 -0.73 -1.83
C ILE A 120 -13.25 0.00 -0.98
N ILE A 121 -13.06 -0.04 0.33
CA ILE A 121 -13.93 0.65 1.28
C ILE A 121 -13.71 2.15 1.17
N ARG A 122 -14.79 2.86 0.81
CA ARG A 122 -14.87 4.32 0.75
C ARG A 122 -15.79 4.92 1.83
N SER A 123 -16.67 4.08 2.40
CA SER A 123 -17.58 4.51 3.44
C SER A 123 -16.82 4.70 4.75
N GLN A 124 -16.83 5.93 5.27
CA GLN A 124 -16.23 6.24 6.57
C GLN A 124 -16.84 5.39 7.71
N ARG A 125 -18.12 5.03 7.61
CA ARG A 125 -18.80 4.18 8.59
C ARG A 125 -18.23 2.77 8.56
N GLU A 126 -18.07 2.20 7.38
CA GLU A 126 -17.47 0.87 7.22
C GLU A 126 -16.01 0.84 7.64
N LEU A 127 -15.21 1.85 7.29
CA LEU A 127 -13.82 1.95 7.75
C LEU A 127 -13.74 1.99 9.28
N ARG A 128 -14.65 2.70 9.95
CA ARG A 128 -14.74 2.71 11.41
C ARG A 128 -15.08 1.34 11.97
N THR A 129 -16.03 0.64 11.36
CA THR A 129 -16.41 -0.71 11.77
C THR A 129 -15.26 -1.71 11.59
N CYS A 130 -14.58 -1.68 10.43
CA CYS A 130 -13.53 -2.63 10.11
C CYS A 130 -12.22 -2.35 10.86
N LEU A 131 -11.81 -1.08 10.98
CA LEU A 131 -10.58 -0.71 11.69
C LEU A 131 -10.80 -0.59 13.22
N GLY A 132 -12.03 -0.38 13.67
CA GLY A 132 -12.35 -0.18 15.09
C GLY A 132 -11.55 0.97 15.70
N ASN A 133 -10.96 0.76 16.86
CA ASN A 133 -10.11 1.74 17.54
C ASN A 133 -8.87 2.14 16.72
N ALA A 134 -8.41 1.29 15.79
CA ALA A 134 -7.30 1.63 14.91
C ALA A 134 -7.65 2.81 13.98
N PHE A 135 -8.94 3.02 13.66
CA PHE A 135 -9.39 4.11 12.80
C PHE A 135 -8.93 5.49 13.30
N LEU A 136 -9.00 5.76 14.62
CA LEU A 136 -8.60 7.04 15.21
C LEU A 136 -7.09 7.30 15.14
N SER A 137 -6.29 6.23 15.10
CA SER A 137 -4.84 6.28 14.91
C SER A 137 -4.45 6.46 13.44
N CYS A 138 -5.30 6.01 12.52
CA CYS A 138 -5.05 6.01 11.07
C CYS A 138 -5.64 7.23 10.34
N CYS A 139 -6.65 7.89 10.91
CA CYS A 139 -7.37 9.04 10.34
C CYS A 139 -7.24 10.29 11.24
N PRO A 140 -6.15 11.07 11.12
CA PRO A 140 -5.88 12.19 12.01
C PRO A 140 -6.82 13.39 11.82
N THR A 141 -7.47 13.51 10.66
CA THR A 141 -8.35 14.63 10.28
C THR A 141 -9.63 14.75 11.11
N LEU A 142 -9.96 13.73 11.92
CA LEU A 142 -11.18 13.69 12.74
C LEU A 142 -10.96 14.02 14.22
N ARG A 143 -9.74 14.35 14.65
CA ARG A 143 -9.53 14.86 16.01
C ARG A 143 -10.15 16.25 16.10
N ARG A 144 -11.32 16.35 16.77
CA ARG A 144 -11.97 17.62 17.10
C ARG A 144 -10.93 18.59 17.70
N ARG A 145 -10.77 19.76 17.06
CA ARG A 145 -10.10 20.93 17.65
C ARG A 145 -10.81 21.25 18.96
N GLY A 146 -10.25 20.87 20.12
CA GLY A 146 -10.77 21.31 21.41
C GLY A 146 -10.73 20.30 22.56
N SER A 147 -10.55 18.99 22.32
CA SER A 147 -10.35 18.07 23.45
C SER A 147 -8.89 18.14 23.90
N GLY A 148 -8.69 18.44 25.18
CA GLY A 148 -7.39 18.71 25.82
C GLY A 148 -6.36 17.57 25.70
N ARG A 149 -5.24 17.79 26.42
CA ARG A 149 -4.05 16.92 26.53
C ARG A 149 -4.32 15.46 26.15
N PRO A 150 -3.44 14.82 25.34
CA PRO A 150 -3.56 13.39 25.08
C PRO A 150 -3.52 12.67 26.42
N GLN A 151 -4.67 12.25 26.93
CA GLN A 151 -4.69 11.23 27.96
C GLN A 151 -3.93 10.06 27.35
N LYS A 152 -2.97 9.53 28.09
CA LYS A 152 -2.42 8.19 27.89
C LYS A 152 -3.56 7.17 28.08
N MET A 153 -4.57 7.21 27.21
CA MET A 153 -5.37 6.03 26.96
C MET A 153 -4.49 5.18 26.07
N VAL A 154 -3.68 4.33 26.70
CA VAL A 154 -3.45 2.99 26.16
C VAL A 154 -4.84 2.36 26.17
N ALA A 155 -5.66 2.71 25.19
CA ALA A 155 -6.90 2.01 24.96
C ALA A 155 -6.46 0.63 24.52
N GLN A 156 -6.52 -0.33 25.45
CA GLN A 156 -6.47 -1.74 25.11
C GLN A 156 -7.43 -1.91 23.94
N LEU A 157 -6.89 -2.26 22.77
CA LEU A 157 -7.74 -2.56 21.63
C LEU A 157 -8.68 -3.68 22.09
N PRO A 158 -10.00 -3.64 21.79
CA PRO A 158 -10.78 -4.86 21.80
C PRO A 158 -10.14 -5.76 20.73
N ASP A 159 -9.28 -6.66 21.19
CA ASP A 159 -8.29 -7.39 20.39
C ASP A 159 -8.89 -8.52 19.56
N SER A 160 -10.18 -8.82 19.68
CA SER A 160 -10.81 -9.92 18.95
C SER A 160 -12.04 -9.44 18.19
N LEU A 161 -11.83 -8.90 16.98
CA LEU A 161 -12.88 -9.12 15.98
C LEU A 161 -12.95 -10.63 15.75
N SER A 162 -14.16 -11.16 15.63
CA SER A 162 -14.35 -12.58 15.32
C SER A 162 -13.53 -12.93 14.08
N GLU A 163 -12.91 -14.12 14.06
CA GLU A 163 -12.13 -14.59 12.91
C GLU A 163 -12.91 -14.47 11.61
N ASN A 164 -14.22 -14.70 11.66
CA ASN A 164 -15.15 -14.51 10.54
C ASN A 164 -15.05 -13.10 9.93
N THR A 165 -14.87 -12.07 10.76
CA THR A 165 -14.69 -10.69 10.31
C THR A 165 -13.31 -10.49 9.65
N MET A 166 -12.25 -11.15 10.12
CA MET A 166 -10.92 -11.07 9.51
C MET A 166 -10.87 -11.79 8.16
N VAL A 167 -11.52 -12.94 8.08
CA VAL A 167 -11.74 -13.72 6.85
C VAL A 167 -12.49 -12.86 5.83
N LEU A 168 -13.60 -12.23 6.22
CA LEU A 168 -14.36 -11.30 5.36
C LEU A 168 -13.53 -10.08 4.93
N ASN A 169 -12.65 -9.58 5.79
CA ASN A 169 -11.81 -8.42 5.50
C ASN A 169 -10.54 -8.77 4.69
N SER A 170 -10.27 -10.04 4.38
CA SER A 170 -9.08 -10.43 3.60
C SER A 170 -9.05 -9.83 2.19
N LYS A 171 -10.22 -9.63 1.58
CA LYS A 171 -10.36 -9.01 0.25
C LYS A 171 -10.68 -7.50 0.30
N ARG A 172 -10.67 -6.91 1.49
CA ARG A 172 -11.05 -5.51 1.72
C ARG A 172 -9.83 -4.60 1.84
N PHE A 173 -9.81 -3.58 1.01
CA PHE A 173 -8.76 -2.58 0.95
C PHE A 173 -9.33 -1.21 1.29
N THR A 174 -8.47 -0.33 1.77
CA THR A 174 -8.81 1.08 1.94
C THR A 174 -7.81 1.93 1.18
N ARG A 175 -8.30 3.08 0.74
CA ARG A 175 -7.44 4.11 0.19
C ARG A 175 -6.56 4.71 1.29
N VAL A 176 -5.30 4.91 0.95
CA VAL A 176 -4.31 5.55 1.79
C VAL A 176 -3.56 6.62 1.03
N VAL A 177 -3.07 7.60 1.77
CA VAL A 177 -2.10 8.57 1.31
C VAL A 177 -0.78 8.29 1.99
N LEU A 178 0.26 8.16 1.19
CA LEU A 178 1.62 7.86 1.58
C LEU A 178 2.49 9.11 1.52
N TYR A 179 3.22 9.38 2.60
CA TYR A 179 4.18 10.46 2.70
C TYR A 179 5.58 9.88 2.97
N ALA A 180 6.54 10.19 2.10
CA ALA A 180 7.94 9.82 2.28
C ALA A 180 8.68 10.97 2.99
N PRO A 181 8.94 10.89 4.32
CA PRO A 181 9.57 11.98 5.06
C PRO A 181 11.05 12.20 4.68
N GLY A 182 11.69 11.22 4.06
CA GLY A 182 13.10 11.23 3.71
C GLY A 182 13.35 11.27 2.21
N LYS A 183 14.53 10.77 1.83
CA LYS A 183 14.94 10.70 0.42
C LYS A 183 14.06 9.72 -0.35
N GLY A 184 13.68 10.13 -1.57
CA GLY A 184 12.99 9.29 -2.56
C GLY A 184 11.50 9.59 -2.64
N SER A 185 10.95 9.39 -3.84
CA SER A 185 9.52 9.48 -4.12
C SER A 185 8.95 8.11 -4.47
N PRO A 186 7.74 7.79 -4.00
CA PRO A 186 7.03 6.61 -4.47
C PRO A 186 6.69 6.79 -5.95
N MET A 187 6.78 5.72 -6.73
CA MET A 187 6.36 5.70 -8.14
C MET A 187 5.03 4.93 -8.28
N LYS A 188 4.36 5.08 -9.42
CA LYS A 188 3.24 4.20 -9.81
C LYS A 188 3.67 2.73 -9.71
N ASN A 189 2.77 1.90 -9.17
CA ASN A 189 2.97 0.48 -8.87
C ASN A 189 4.04 0.19 -7.79
N ALA A 190 4.54 1.18 -7.05
CA ALA A 190 5.42 0.90 -5.92
C ALA A 190 4.72 0.01 -4.89
N ILE A 191 5.45 -0.94 -4.32
CA ILE A 191 4.91 -1.82 -3.28
C ILE A 191 4.97 -1.12 -1.94
N ILE A 192 3.91 -1.26 -1.15
CA ILE A 192 3.84 -0.84 0.24
C ILE A 192 4.04 -2.09 1.08
N CYS A 193 4.99 -2.03 2.00
CA CYS A 193 5.42 -3.16 2.79
C CYS A 193 5.28 -2.90 4.28
N GLU A 194 5.05 -3.98 5.01
CA GLU A 194 5.08 -3.99 6.46
C GLU A 194 6.50 -3.68 6.97
N ALA A 195 6.59 -2.87 8.02
CA ALA A 195 7.86 -2.59 8.68
C ALA A 195 8.13 -3.66 9.76
N ASP A 196 9.34 -4.21 9.77
CA ASP A 196 9.75 -5.12 10.83
C ASP A 196 9.96 -4.37 12.15
N PRO A 197 9.96 -5.08 13.30
CA PRO A 197 10.25 -4.47 14.59
C PRO A 197 11.58 -3.70 14.61
N SER A 198 12.60 -4.22 13.92
CA SER A 198 13.91 -3.55 13.78
C SER A 198 13.82 -2.23 13.01
N ASP A 199 12.99 -2.17 11.97
CA ASP A 199 12.74 -0.96 11.20
C ASP A 199 11.97 0.08 12.04
N LEU A 200 10.98 -0.36 12.82
CA LEU A 200 10.21 0.49 13.72
C LEU A 200 11.09 1.13 14.81
N ILE A 201 11.99 0.35 15.42
CA ILE A 201 12.96 0.84 16.40
C ILE A 201 13.88 1.87 15.74
N ALA A 202 14.49 1.52 14.60
CA ALA A 202 15.40 2.41 13.89
C ALA A 202 14.75 3.72 13.47
N MET A 203 13.48 3.70 13.05
CA MET A 203 12.73 4.91 12.70
C MET A 203 12.40 5.79 13.91
N ARG A 204 12.09 5.19 15.06
CA ARG A 204 11.84 5.92 16.32
C ARG A 204 13.11 6.55 16.86
N GLU A 205 14.20 5.80 16.96
CA GLU A 205 15.48 6.28 17.50
C GLU A 205 16.09 7.39 16.64
N LYS A 206 16.02 7.26 15.32
CA LYS A 206 16.61 8.22 14.38
C LYS A 206 15.72 9.44 14.07
N ASN A 207 14.67 9.66 14.85
CA ASN A 207 13.67 10.73 14.63
C ASN A 207 13.12 10.77 13.19
N GLY A 208 13.01 9.61 12.52
CA GLY A 208 12.57 9.46 11.13
C GLY A 208 13.52 10.02 10.05
N ASN A 209 14.31 11.05 10.34
CA ASN A 209 15.08 11.79 9.33
C ASN A 209 16.38 11.10 8.90
N ALA A 210 16.98 10.25 9.74
CA ALA A 210 18.26 9.60 9.41
C ALA A 210 18.13 8.11 9.04
N TYR A 211 16.93 7.53 9.13
CA TYR A 211 16.72 6.16 8.64
C TYR A 211 16.52 6.20 7.11
N THR A 212 17.51 5.70 6.37
CA THR A 212 17.48 5.67 4.89
C THR A 212 16.75 4.46 4.32
N GLY A 213 16.26 3.57 5.18
CA GLY A 213 15.63 2.33 4.77
C GLY A 213 16.61 1.16 4.61
N PHE A 214 16.03 -0.04 4.46
CA PHE A 214 16.76 -1.28 4.20
C PHE A 214 17.01 -1.45 2.70
N ARG A 215 18.24 -1.83 2.32
CA ARG A 215 18.56 -2.21 0.94
C ARG A 215 18.57 -3.73 0.83
N GLU A 216 17.67 -4.24 0.00
CA GLU A 216 17.61 -5.67 -0.29
C GLU A 216 18.78 -6.11 -1.18
N SER A 217 19.28 -7.31 -0.91
CA SER A 217 20.20 -7.99 -1.82
C SER A 217 19.46 -8.45 -3.07
N LYS A 218 20.19 -8.58 -4.19
CA LYS A 218 19.61 -9.17 -5.40
C LYS A 218 19.23 -10.62 -5.12
N ALA A 219 18.14 -11.07 -5.75
CA ALA A 219 17.70 -12.46 -5.65
C ALA A 219 18.83 -13.43 -6.02
N LYS A 220 19.00 -14.47 -5.19
CA LYS A 220 19.71 -15.68 -5.59
C LYS A 220 18.72 -16.60 -6.34
N ARG A 221 19.22 -17.60 -7.06
CA ARG A 221 18.34 -18.58 -7.74
C ARG A 221 17.39 -19.20 -6.71
N GLY A 222 16.08 -19.04 -6.91
CA GLY A 222 15.04 -19.58 -6.03
C GLY A 222 14.29 -18.54 -5.18
N ASP A 223 14.84 -17.33 -4.99
CA ASP A 223 14.15 -16.28 -4.22
C ASP A 223 13.27 -15.42 -5.13
N SER A 224 11.95 -15.62 -5.08
CA SER A 224 10.99 -14.80 -5.86
C SER A 224 10.37 -13.67 -5.04
N ALA A 225 10.12 -13.89 -3.75
CA ALA A 225 9.37 -12.96 -2.90
C ALA A 225 10.24 -11.83 -2.32
N PRO A 226 9.66 -10.61 -2.13
CA PRO A 226 10.35 -9.52 -1.44
C PRO A 226 10.63 -9.89 0.02
N ALA A 227 11.74 -9.37 0.56
CA ALA A 227 12.14 -9.57 1.96
C ALA A 227 11.17 -8.98 2.99
N ARG A 228 10.30 -8.05 2.59
CA ARG A 228 9.26 -7.46 3.43
C ARG A 228 7.90 -7.82 2.88
N ASP A 229 6.97 -8.10 3.79
CA ASP A 229 5.61 -8.45 3.44
C ASP A 229 4.91 -7.30 2.71
N VAL A 230 4.33 -7.59 1.55
CA VAL A 230 3.56 -6.60 0.78
C VAL A 230 2.16 -6.51 1.36
N ILE A 231 1.74 -5.30 1.72
CA ILE A 231 0.42 -5.01 2.32
C ILE A 231 -0.46 -4.17 1.40
N GLY A 232 0.09 -3.64 0.32
CA GLY A 232 -0.60 -2.75 -0.58
C GLY A 232 0.28 -2.22 -1.70
N TYR A 233 -0.29 -1.36 -2.53
CA TYR A 233 0.37 -0.77 -3.69
C TYR A 233 0.06 0.71 -3.82
N VAL A 234 1.02 1.46 -4.35
CA VAL A 234 0.85 2.85 -4.76
C VAL A 234 0.25 2.84 -6.17
N THR A 235 -0.93 3.44 -6.32
CA THR A 235 -1.60 3.61 -7.61
C THR A 235 -1.00 4.80 -8.36
N ILE A 236 -0.79 5.91 -7.65
CA ILE A 236 -0.19 7.13 -8.19
C ILE A 236 0.85 7.63 -7.21
N GLY A 237 2.08 7.83 -7.67
CA GLY A 237 3.18 8.30 -6.84
C GLY A 237 4.00 9.37 -7.55
N GLY A 238 4.52 10.32 -6.79
CA GLY A 238 5.34 11.40 -7.31
C GLY A 238 6.04 12.20 -6.22
N PHE A 239 6.55 13.37 -6.60
CA PHE A 239 7.12 14.33 -5.68
C PHE A 239 6.16 15.51 -5.54
N SER A 240 5.81 15.86 -4.31
CA SER A 240 4.99 17.03 -4.02
C SER A 240 5.87 18.26 -3.92
N LEU A 241 5.61 19.25 -4.77
CA LEU A 241 6.27 20.55 -4.72
C LEU A 241 5.76 21.37 -3.54
N THR A 242 4.47 21.23 -3.19
CA THR A 242 3.87 21.96 -2.07
C THR A 242 4.43 21.50 -0.72
N ARG A 243 4.79 20.21 -0.60
CA ARG A 243 5.32 19.62 0.65
C ARG A 243 6.83 19.44 0.64
N GLY A 244 7.48 19.54 -0.52
CA GLY A 244 8.91 19.28 -0.68
C GLY A 244 9.31 17.83 -0.36
N SER A 245 8.40 16.88 -0.56
CA SER A 245 8.62 15.47 -0.21
C SER A 245 7.88 14.51 -1.14
N GLY A 246 8.27 13.23 -1.12
CA GLY A 246 7.59 12.19 -1.89
C GLY A 246 6.17 11.95 -1.37
N ILE A 247 5.21 11.87 -2.29
CA ILE A 247 3.80 11.66 -1.99
C ILE A 247 3.23 10.58 -2.90
N GLY A 248 2.30 9.77 -2.39
CA GLY A 248 1.58 8.81 -3.21
C GLY A 248 0.18 8.54 -2.70
N ASN A 249 -0.74 8.27 -3.62
CA ASN A 249 -2.00 7.63 -3.34
C ASN A 249 -1.83 6.11 -3.54
N GLY A 250 -2.46 5.33 -2.68
CA GLY A 250 -2.42 3.88 -2.80
C GLY A 250 -3.57 3.21 -2.10
N VAL A 251 -3.51 1.89 -2.12
CA VAL A 251 -4.49 1.01 -1.47
C VAL A 251 -3.75 0.00 -0.61
N VAL A 252 -4.26 -0.23 0.59
CA VAL A 252 -3.67 -1.13 1.59
C VAL A 252 -4.76 -2.02 2.18
N SER A 253 -4.43 -3.27 2.47
CA SER A 253 -5.35 -4.20 3.12
C SER A 253 -5.72 -3.72 4.53
N VAL A 254 -7.00 -3.82 4.86
CA VAL A 254 -7.53 -3.40 6.15
C VAL A 254 -6.99 -4.27 7.30
N ASN A 255 -6.80 -5.57 7.06
CA ASN A 255 -6.21 -6.48 8.05
C ASN A 255 -4.77 -6.08 8.37
N SER A 256 -3.97 -5.74 7.36
CA SER A 256 -2.59 -5.31 7.56
C SER A 256 -2.50 -4.00 8.35
N LEU A 257 -3.41 -3.05 8.12
CA LEU A 257 -3.46 -1.80 8.91
C LEU A 257 -3.71 -2.06 10.39
N ARG A 258 -4.64 -2.96 10.72
CA ARG A 258 -4.92 -3.31 12.12
C ARG A 258 -3.71 -3.96 12.78
N ARG A 259 -3.06 -4.88 12.07
CA ARG A 259 -1.84 -5.54 12.53
C ARG A 259 -0.71 -4.54 12.80
N LEU A 260 -0.50 -3.58 11.90
CA LEU A 260 0.48 -2.51 12.09
C LEU A 260 0.16 -1.64 13.31
N VAL A 261 -1.11 -1.31 13.52
CA VAL A 261 -1.53 -0.55 14.71
C VAL A 261 -1.30 -1.37 15.99
N GLY A 262 -1.61 -2.66 16.00
CA GLY A 262 -1.33 -3.58 17.11
C GLY A 262 0.16 -3.71 17.43
N LYS A 263 1.02 -3.69 16.40
CA LYS A 263 2.50 -3.65 16.54
C LYS A 263 3.02 -2.29 17.04
N GLY A 264 2.15 -1.30 17.25
CA GLY A 264 2.54 0.03 17.68
C GLY A 264 3.23 0.84 16.58
N ALA A 265 3.04 0.53 15.29
CA ALA A 265 3.62 1.28 14.18
C ALA A 265 3.03 2.70 14.01
N VAL A 266 2.28 3.21 14.98
CA VAL A 266 1.62 4.52 14.92
C VAL A 266 2.55 5.60 15.47
N ILE A 267 2.75 6.66 14.70
CA ILE A 267 3.32 7.92 15.20
C ILE A 267 2.17 8.84 15.58
N PRO A 268 2.06 9.28 16.85
CA PRO A 268 1.05 10.23 17.25
C PRO A 268 1.22 11.56 16.50
N ASN A 269 0.11 12.21 16.19
CA ASN A 269 0.14 13.53 15.54
C ASN A 269 0.95 14.53 16.38
N GLY A 270 2.09 14.93 15.86
CA GLY A 270 2.79 16.14 16.26
C GLY A 270 2.51 17.24 15.24
N ARG A 271 2.51 18.49 15.70
CA ARG A 271 2.73 19.64 14.82
C ARG A 271 4.19 20.03 14.93
N ARG A 272 4.99 19.70 13.91
CA ARG A 272 6.30 20.34 13.71
C ARG A 272 6.18 21.23 12.48
N LYS A 273 6.36 22.54 12.66
CA LYS A 273 6.40 23.54 11.58
C LYS A 273 5.23 23.46 10.57
N GLY A 274 4.00 23.30 11.03
CA GLY A 274 2.82 23.30 10.16
C GLY A 274 2.60 22.01 9.34
N VAL A 275 3.53 21.05 9.39
CA VAL A 275 3.38 19.73 8.76
C VAL A 275 2.78 18.78 9.78
N GLU A 276 1.66 18.15 9.43
CA GLU A 276 1.10 17.06 10.22
C GLU A 276 2.08 15.88 10.18
N THR A 277 2.61 15.44 11.33
CA THR A 277 3.66 14.39 11.37
C THR A 277 3.15 13.02 11.81
N GLY A 278 1.85 12.86 12.06
CA GLY A 278 1.29 11.57 12.49
C GLY A 278 0.82 10.71 11.33
N GLY A 279 0.81 9.40 11.58
CA GLY A 279 0.45 8.37 10.60
C GLY A 279 0.96 7.00 11.04
N ILE A 280 0.71 5.98 10.22
CA ILE A 280 1.23 4.63 10.43
C ILE A 280 2.54 4.50 9.66
N ILE A 281 3.55 4.00 10.34
CA ILE A 281 4.86 3.70 9.78
C ILE A 281 4.76 2.48 8.88
N VAL A 282 5.19 2.64 7.64
CA VAL A 282 5.35 1.57 6.66
C VAL A 282 6.64 1.76 5.89
N LEU A 283 6.97 0.78 5.07
CA LEU A 283 8.02 0.90 4.06
C LEU A 283 7.38 0.96 2.68
N PHE A 284 8.03 1.63 1.73
CA PHE A 284 7.71 1.50 0.31
C PHE A 284 8.95 1.16 -0.50
N ARG A 285 8.76 0.45 -1.61
CA ARG A 285 9.83 0.12 -2.55
C ARG A 285 9.31 0.30 -3.98
N ASN A 286 10.02 1.09 -4.77
CA ASN A 286 9.72 1.23 -6.20
C ASN A 286 10.10 -0.06 -6.94
N VAL A 287 9.34 -0.43 -7.96
CA VAL A 287 9.58 -1.66 -8.77
C VAL A 287 10.97 -1.70 -9.42
N SER A 288 11.57 -0.54 -9.66
CA SER A 288 12.90 -0.37 -10.24
C SER A 288 14.05 -0.42 -9.23
N SER A 289 13.75 -0.46 -7.92
CA SER A 289 14.71 -0.29 -6.83
C SER A 289 14.68 -1.47 -5.86
N LEU A 290 15.84 -1.77 -5.26
CA LEU A 290 15.99 -2.71 -4.15
C LEU A 290 15.93 -2.04 -2.76
N HIS A 291 15.83 -0.71 -2.73
CA HIS A 291 15.79 0.04 -1.47
C HIS A 291 14.35 0.21 -1.00
N TYR A 292 14.06 -0.36 0.17
CA TYR A 292 12.92 0.04 0.98
C TYR A 292 13.19 1.42 1.54
N ARG A 293 12.17 2.27 1.60
CA ARG A 293 12.24 3.61 2.14
C ARG A 293 11.13 3.79 3.16
N PRO A 294 11.36 4.51 4.26
CA PRO A 294 10.32 4.76 5.25
C PRO A 294 9.24 5.67 4.66
N ALA A 295 8.00 5.40 5.02
CA ALA A 295 6.89 6.28 4.76
C ALA A 295 5.86 6.26 5.89
N LEU A 296 5.04 7.30 5.91
CA LEU A 296 3.89 7.42 6.78
C LEU A 296 2.63 7.33 5.93
N ILE A 297 1.74 6.41 6.25
CA ILE A 297 0.45 6.31 5.61
C ILE A 297 -0.66 6.90 6.48
N ARG A 298 -1.66 7.46 5.82
CA ARG A 298 -2.91 7.91 6.40
C ARG A 298 -4.07 7.32 5.64
N VAL A 299 -5.06 6.84 6.37
CA VAL A 299 -6.28 6.33 5.76
C VAL A 299 -7.17 7.50 5.37
N VAL A 300 -7.63 7.49 4.12
CA VAL A 300 -8.54 8.49 3.58
C VAL A 300 -9.83 7.76 3.16
N PRO A 301 -10.99 8.13 3.71
CA PRO A 301 -12.27 7.60 3.26
C PRO A 301 -12.56 7.99 1.80
#